data_AF-A0A934AJG2-F1
#
_entry.id   AF-A0A934AJG2-F1
#
_cell.length_a   1.000
_cell.length_b   1.000
_cell.length_c   1.000
_cell.angle_alpha   90.00
_cell.angle_beta   90.00
_cell.angle_gamma   90.00
#
_symmetry.space_group_name_H-M   'P 1'
#
loop_
_entity.id
_entity.type
_entity.pdbx_description
1 polymer ?
#
loop_
_entity_poly.entity_id
_entity_poly.type
_entity_poly.pdbx_seq_one_letter_code
_entity_poly.pdbx_strand_id
1 'polypeptide(L)'
;MTPEPELFARSEDVPLGNVPFESAECYGLGRHLRDYGRYPGWLPLCVATDHGPSQRDVPTRLELSERAPVMLFHSPRLAAEWRRRSERPCEVMFSPFVHYRRKNCIGKSSGAKGTLAFPAHGTDLIESVCDMEGYARSLLELPERFQPVSACLFYLDVRRGLHRVFEKHGILVRTTGHIYDRRFAERFYDILKDHSYATSNTFGSYALYAVEMGIPFFIHGEKPRLVNRGDPNCPSGAYDPAKEFGQFKSVTRLFEGLRTEISPEQASTAESELGLRDGASRGRMAFLLYSSFLEWLLLGGVFRWLALRVRGVLVRRTEAARQRLYLAANGLSRSASIATHLTTGEKIALHRLAKALPKGAKAAEVGSYLGSSSCFIADGVQAGGGTLYCVDTWGNQAMDEPERDTYPEFEANTARYRRVIKPLRGRAQEVISELRKPGLKLDLLFIDGDHSYEACLRDWELYGALLAAGGVAVFHDTGWAEGVQRVVREAVVERAERVLDLPNMQAFRMR
;
A
#
# COMPACT_ATOMS: atom_id res chain seq x y z
N MET A 1 -6.61 16.07 -10.67
CA MET A 1 -6.41 14.83 -9.88
C MET A 1 -4.92 14.54 -9.81
N THR A 2 -4.47 13.73 -8.86
CA THR A 2 -3.15 13.06 -9.00
C THR A 2 -3.35 11.94 -10.02
N PRO A 3 -2.60 11.82 -11.12
CA PRO A 3 -2.83 10.73 -12.07
C PRO A 3 -2.64 9.37 -11.40
N GLU A 4 -3.52 8.41 -11.67
CA GLU A 4 -3.44 7.06 -11.08
C GLU A 4 -2.05 6.40 -11.30
N PRO A 5 -1.38 6.52 -12.47
CA PRO A 5 0.00 6.03 -12.64
C PRO A 5 1.02 6.69 -11.69
N GLU A 6 0.80 7.92 -11.24
CA GLU A 6 1.64 8.57 -10.23
C GLU A 6 1.34 8.06 -8.81
N LEU A 7 0.08 7.76 -8.49
CA LEU A 7 -0.30 7.12 -7.22
C LEU A 7 0.36 5.74 -7.09
N PHE A 8 0.30 4.92 -8.15
CA PHE A 8 0.98 3.63 -8.21
C PHE A 8 2.51 3.77 -8.19
N ALA A 9 3.11 4.65 -8.99
CA ALA A 9 4.57 4.86 -9.00
C ALA A 9 5.15 5.32 -7.65
N ARG A 10 4.37 6.05 -6.85
CA ARG A 10 4.73 6.43 -5.46
C ARG A 10 4.58 5.26 -4.46
N SER A 11 3.85 4.21 -4.84
CA SER A 11 3.46 3.08 -4.00
C SER A 11 4.15 1.76 -4.37
N GLU A 12 4.93 1.72 -5.46
CA GLU A 12 5.85 0.61 -5.76
C GLU A 12 6.82 0.32 -4.59
N ASP A 13 7.30 -0.92 -4.50
CA ASP A 13 8.22 -1.39 -3.45
C ASP A 13 9.53 -0.58 -3.40
N VAL A 14 9.59 0.45 -2.55
CA VAL A 14 10.81 1.26 -2.34
C VAL A 14 11.75 0.47 -1.43
N PRO A 15 12.92 0.00 -1.90
CA PRO A 15 13.59 -1.08 -1.20
C PRO A 15 14.54 -0.57 -0.08
N LEU A 16 14.21 -0.96 1.17
CA LEU A 16 14.86 -0.49 2.41
C LEU A 16 16.36 -0.82 2.49
N GLY A 17 17.11 0.14 3.05
CA GLY A 17 18.54 0.10 3.37
C GLY A 17 19.11 -1.22 3.89
N ASN A 18 20.42 -1.43 3.66
CA ASN A 18 21.22 -2.33 4.49
C ASN A 18 21.60 -1.53 5.72
N VAL A 19 20.56 -1.20 6.48
CA VAL A 19 20.62 -0.37 7.67
C VAL A 19 20.79 -1.31 8.86
N PRO A 20 21.54 -0.91 9.90
CA PRO A 20 21.70 -1.74 11.08
C PRO A 20 20.36 -2.02 11.75
N PHE A 21 19.48 -1.01 11.77
CA PHE A 21 18.17 -1.01 12.39
C PHE A 21 17.17 -0.36 11.42
N GLU A 22 16.06 -1.04 11.17
CA GLU A 22 15.06 -0.62 10.18
C GLU A 22 14.22 0.57 10.66
N SER A 23 13.76 0.51 11.91
CA SER A 23 12.76 1.43 12.45
C SER A 23 13.18 2.89 12.42
N ALA A 24 14.48 3.18 12.43
CA ALA A 24 15.01 4.54 12.33
C ALA A 24 15.02 5.12 10.90
N GLU A 25 14.76 4.34 9.86
CA GLU A 25 14.78 4.79 8.45
C GLU A 25 13.39 4.80 7.79
N CYS A 26 12.38 4.21 8.44
CA CYS A 26 10.96 4.30 8.05
C CYS A 26 10.47 5.75 7.95
N TYR A 27 9.47 6.00 7.10
CA TYR A 27 8.75 7.27 6.91
C TYR A 27 9.65 8.49 6.59
N GLY A 28 10.91 8.25 6.19
CA GLY A 28 11.92 9.28 6.02
C GLY A 28 12.54 9.80 7.33
N LEU A 29 12.20 9.23 8.50
CA LEU A 29 12.74 9.61 9.81
C LEU A 29 14.27 9.73 9.77
N GLY A 30 14.94 8.70 9.26
CA GLY A 30 16.40 8.63 9.19
C GLY A 30 17.07 9.66 8.29
N ARG A 31 16.34 10.31 7.37
CA ARG A 31 16.85 11.49 6.65
C ARG A 31 16.90 12.72 7.56
N HIS A 32 15.83 12.95 8.31
CA HIS A 32 15.65 14.17 9.09
C HIS A 32 16.28 14.07 10.50
N LEU A 33 16.37 12.88 11.08
CA LEU A 33 17.11 12.59 12.32
C LEU A 33 18.61 12.86 12.13
N ARG A 34 19.17 12.46 10.97
CA ARG A 34 20.53 12.79 10.58
C ARG A 34 20.74 14.31 10.42
N ASP A 35 19.83 15.00 9.74
CA ASP A 35 19.88 16.46 9.59
C ASP A 35 19.73 17.22 10.93
N TYR A 36 18.98 16.66 11.89
CA TYR A 36 18.86 17.18 13.25
C TYR A 36 20.17 16.99 14.04
N GLY A 37 20.73 15.77 14.04
CA GLY A 37 22.01 15.44 14.68
C GLY A 37 23.27 15.88 13.92
N ARG A 38 23.16 16.61 12.79
CA ARG A 38 24.27 16.96 11.87
C ARG A 38 25.09 15.75 11.39
N TYR A 39 24.48 14.56 11.37
CA TYR A 39 25.16 13.30 11.09
C TYR A 39 25.24 12.99 9.58
N PRO A 40 26.41 12.58 9.03
CA PRO A 40 26.59 12.36 7.61
C PRO A 40 25.57 11.40 6.96
N GLY A 41 24.95 11.84 5.86
CA GLY A 41 23.92 11.09 5.13
C GLY A 41 24.37 9.77 4.47
N TRP A 42 25.67 9.48 4.46
CA TRP A 42 26.28 8.25 3.94
C TRP A 42 26.65 7.23 5.02
N LEU A 43 26.67 7.63 6.30
CA LEU A 43 26.90 6.73 7.42
C LEU A 43 25.63 5.92 7.75
N PRO A 44 25.78 4.66 8.21
CA PRO A 44 24.65 3.88 8.69
C PRO A 44 24.04 4.51 9.94
N LEU A 45 22.74 4.34 10.13
CA LEU A 45 22.02 4.82 11.29
C LEU A 45 22.02 3.71 12.35
N CYS A 46 22.91 3.83 13.34
CA CYS A 46 23.13 2.80 14.36
C CYS A 46 22.26 3.00 15.62
N VAL A 47 21.04 3.50 15.44
CA VAL A 47 20.03 3.69 16.50
C VAL A 47 18.70 3.12 16.01
N ALA A 48 17.81 2.74 16.93
CA ALA A 48 16.45 2.32 16.62
C ALA A 48 15.43 3.40 17.02
N THR A 49 14.22 3.35 16.46
CA THR A 49 13.08 4.17 16.90
C THR A 49 11.81 3.35 17.13
N ASP A 50 10.79 3.98 17.71
CA ASP A 50 9.41 3.47 17.83
C ASP A 50 8.63 3.39 16.49
N HIS A 51 9.32 3.51 15.34
CA HIS A 51 8.79 3.68 13.97
C HIS A 51 7.94 4.95 13.75
N GLY A 52 7.33 5.50 14.80
CA GLY A 52 6.49 6.69 14.76
C GLY A 52 5.76 6.91 16.11
N PRO A 53 5.04 8.05 16.28
CA PRO A 53 4.36 8.40 17.52
C PRO A 53 3.30 7.37 18.00
N SER A 54 3.72 6.41 18.83
CA SER A 54 2.93 5.23 19.16
C SER A 54 1.97 5.44 20.34
N GLN A 55 0.69 5.14 20.12
CA GLN A 55 -0.38 5.26 21.11
C GLN A 55 -0.63 3.97 21.92
N ARG A 56 0.28 2.99 21.82
CA ARG A 56 0.37 1.88 22.78
C ARG A 56 0.91 2.44 24.11
N ASP A 57 0.45 1.91 25.24
CA ASP A 57 1.01 2.30 26.56
C ASP A 57 2.43 1.76 26.81
N VAL A 58 2.79 0.70 26.08
CA VAL A 58 4.01 -0.09 26.30
C VAL A 58 4.79 -0.30 25.01
N PRO A 59 6.14 -0.35 25.06
CA PRO A 59 6.97 -0.76 23.93
C PRO A 59 6.59 -2.16 23.41
N THR A 60 6.70 -2.36 22.11
CA THR A 60 6.39 -3.67 21.49
C THR A 60 7.45 -4.74 21.80
N ARG A 61 7.10 -6.02 21.60
CA ARG A 61 8.06 -7.15 21.67
C ARG A 61 9.17 -6.99 20.63
N LEU A 62 8.87 -6.38 19.48
CA LEU A 62 9.87 -6.09 18.44
C LEU A 62 10.88 -5.06 18.95
N GLU A 63 10.39 -3.93 19.46
CA GLU A 63 11.24 -2.89 20.08
C GLU A 63 12.09 -3.45 21.22
N LEU A 64 11.50 -4.22 22.16
CA LEU A 64 12.23 -4.82 23.28
C LEU A 64 13.28 -5.86 22.84
N SER A 65 13.11 -6.47 21.66
CA SER A 65 14.11 -7.37 21.08
C SER A 65 15.29 -6.64 20.42
N GLU A 66 15.09 -5.35 20.06
CA GLU A 66 15.99 -4.59 19.19
C GLU A 66 17.35 -4.29 19.86
N ARG A 67 18.42 -4.56 19.13
CA ARG A 67 19.81 -4.59 19.61
C ARG A 67 20.59 -3.32 19.25
N ALA A 68 19.89 -2.22 19.04
CA ALA A 68 20.51 -0.91 18.90
C ALA A 68 21.19 -0.48 20.21
N PRO A 69 22.39 0.14 20.15
CA PRO A 69 23.03 0.77 21.31
C PRO A 69 22.17 1.83 22.03
N VAL A 70 21.26 2.48 21.31
CA VAL A 70 20.23 3.34 21.89
C VAL A 70 18.90 3.19 21.14
N MET A 71 17.82 3.17 21.91
CA MET A 71 16.45 3.24 21.43
C MET A 71 15.91 4.68 21.56
N LEU A 72 15.25 5.19 20.52
CA LEU A 72 14.71 6.54 20.49
C LEU A 72 13.17 6.53 20.44
N PHE A 73 12.52 7.18 21.39
CA PHE A 73 11.06 7.30 21.43
C PHE A 73 10.62 8.73 21.11
N HIS A 74 9.50 8.88 20.41
CA HIS A 74 8.83 10.17 20.28
C HIS A 74 8.24 10.64 21.61
N SER A 75 7.62 9.74 22.39
CA SER A 75 6.94 10.09 23.64
C SER A 75 7.77 9.82 24.90
N PRO A 76 7.86 10.78 25.85
CA PRO A 76 8.43 10.55 27.19
C PRO A 76 7.79 9.40 27.95
N ARG A 77 6.49 9.15 27.73
CA ARG A 77 5.69 8.07 28.33
C ARG A 77 6.27 6.69 27.98
N LEU A 78 6.58 6.47 26.70
CA LEU A 78 7.20 5.23 26.22
C LEU A 78 8.68 5.12 26.60
N ALA A 79 9.44 6.22 26.61
CA ALA A 79 10.81 6.21 27.10
C ALA A 79 10.89 5.86 28.60
N ALA A 80 9.97 6.36 29.42
CA ALA A 80 9.86 6.02 30.84
C ALA A 80 9.45 4.56 31.07
N GLU A 81 8.65 3.97 30.17
CA GLU A 81 8.27 2.55 30.22
C GLU A 81 9.38 1.61 29.73
N TRP A 82 10.13 1.99 28.69
CA TRP A 82 11.31 1.26 28.25
C TRP A 82 12.31 1.08 29.40
N ARG A 83 12.59 2.16 30.15
CA ARG A 83 13.50 2.16 31.31
C ARG A 83 13.04 1.26 32.47
N ARG A 84 11.79 0.77 32.46
CA ARG A 84 11.27 -0.23 33.42
C ARG A 84 11.40 -1.67 32.93
N ARG A 85 11.71 -1.89 31.64
CA ARG A 85 11.70 -3.23 31.00
C ARG A 85 12.96 -3.56 30.20
N SER A 86 13.90 -2.62 30.07
CA SER A 86 15.12 -2.77 29.28
C SER A 86 16.28 -2.01 29.93
N GLU A 87 17.41 -2.67 30.07
CA GLU A 87 18.68 -2.09 30.53
C GLU A 87 19.40 -1.30 29.42
N ARG A 88 18.96 -1.42 28.16
CA ARG A 88 19.56 -0.69 27.04
C ARG A 88 19.25 0.82 27.14
N PRO A 89 20.21 1.70 26.82
CA PRO A 89 19.96 3.14 26.77
C PRO A 89 18.74 3.51 25.92
N CYS A 90 17.95 4.49 26.39
CA CYS A 90 16.96 5.15 25.55
C CYS A 90 16.86 6.65 25.82
N GLU A 91 16.45 7.38 24.79
CA GLU A 91 16.27 8.82 24.82
C GLU A 91 14.93 9.22 24.18
N VAL A 92 14.35 10.34 24.64
CA VAL A 92 13.26 10.99 23.89
C VAL A 92 13.90 11.74 22.72
N MET A 93 13.41 11.55 21.50
CA MET A 93 13.86 12.31 20.33
C MET A 93 12.87 13.44 20.00
N PHE A 94 13.40 14.62 19.71
CA PHE A 94 12.62 15.68 19.07
C PHE A 94 12.19 15.22 17.68
N SER A 95 10.88 15.22 17.37
CA SER A 95 10.38 14.53 16.17
C SER A 95 11.08 14.98 14.87
N PRO A 96 11.67 14.06 14.09
CA PRO A 96 12.35 14.40 12.83
C PRO A 96 11.44 15.07 11.80
N PHE A 97 10.15 14.73 11.79
CA PHE A 97 9.13 15.38 10.95
C PHE A 97 8.99 16.87 11.30
N VAL A 98 8.86 17.18 12.59
CA VAL A 98 8.68 18.56 13.07
C VAL A 98 9.96 19.38 12.89
N HIS A 99 11.13 18.76 13.07
CA HIS A 99 12.41 19.40 12.71
C HIS A 99 12.45 19.79 11.22
N TYR A 100 12.09 18.87 10.31
CA TYR A 100 12.01 19.19 8.88
C TYR A 100 11.04 20.33 8.60
N ARG A 101 9.82 20.27 9.15
CA ARG A 101 8.78 21.29 8.96
C ARG A 101 9.26 22.67 9.41
N ARG A 102 9.71 22.78 10.66
CA ARG A 102 10.16 24.04 11.27
C ARG A 102 11.42 24.59 10.60
N LYS A 103 12.38 23.74 10.20
CA LYS A 103 13.60 24.15 9.48
C LYS A 103 13.30 24.80 8.12
N ASN A 104 12.28 24.31 7.42
CA ASN A 104 11.90 24.82 6.09
C ASN A 104 10.73 25.81 6.14
N CYS A 105 10.38 26.33 7.34
CA CYS A 105 9.29 27.28 7.57
C CYS A 105 7.92 26.85 7.01
N ILE A 106 7.65 25.55 6.94
CA ILE A 106 6.39 25.02 6.36
C ILE A 106 5.26 25.20 7.37
N GLY A 107 4.35 26.13 7.10
CA GLY A 107 3.07 26.28 7.81
C GLY A 107 1.89 25.94 6.89
N LYS A 108 0.67 26.11 7.42
CA LYS A 108 -0.55 26.09 6.62
C LYS A 108 -0.53 27.22 5.57
N SER A 109 -0.82 26.89 4.32
CA SER A 109 -0.86 27.82 3.19
C SER A 109 -1.95 28.89 3.39
N SER A 110 -1.73 30.11 2.88
CA SER A 110 -2.73 31.19 2.95
C SER A 110 -4.01 30.89 2.17
N GLY A 111 -3.92 30.10 1.10
CA GLY A 111 -5.07 29.58 0.34
C GLY A 111 -5.56 28.20 0.79
N ALA A 112 -5.18 27.73 1.98
CA ALA A 112 -5.55 26.41 2.46
C ALA A 112 -7.07 26.29 2.71
N LYS A 113 -7.69 25.22 2.19
CA LYS A 113 -9.15 25.04 2.19
C LYS A 113 -9.56 23.58 2.37
N GLY A 114 -10.77 23.36 2.89
CA GLY A 114 -11.35 22.03 3.02
C GLY A 114 -10.58 21.10 3.97
N THR A 115 -10.75 19.79 3.77
CA THR A 115 -10.30 18.76 4.72
C THR A 115 -9.46 17.67 4.06
N LEU A 116 -8.37 17.27 4.72
CA LEU A 116 -7.59 16.08 4.37
C LEU A 116 -8.00 14.89 5.24
N ALA A 117 -8.64 13.89 4.64
CA ALA A 117 -8.89 12.61 5.26
C ALA A 117 -7.65 11.70 5.20
N PHE A 118 -7.38 10.96 6.27
CA PHE A 118 -6.38 9.90 6.37
C PHE A 118 -7.06 8.56 6.69
N PRO A 119 -7.73 7.89 5.73
CA PRO A 119 -8.50 6.67 5.98
C PRO A 119 -7.71 5.58 6.72
N ALA A 120 -8.39 4.84 7.61
CA ALA A 120 -7.75 3.89 8.50
C ALA A 120 -7.20 2.65 7.77
N HIS A 121 -5.89 2.66 7.53
CA HIS A 121 -5.16 1.61 6.84
C HIS A 121 -4.81 0.40 7.72
N GLY A 122 -4.60 -0.75 7.08
CA GLY A 122 -4.01 -1.93 7.71
C GLY A 122 -2.47 -1.93 7.67
N THR A 123 -1.89 -3.05 8.09
CA THR A 123 -0.50 -3.45 7.78
C THR A 123 -0.52 -4.78 7.00
N ASP A 124 0.63 -5.43 6.84
CA ASP A 124 0.72 -6.79 6.30
C ASP A 124 0.27 -7.87 7.32
N LEU A 125 0.18 -7.51 8.61
CA LEU A 125 -0.17 -8.42 9.72
C LEU A 125 -1.50 -8.07 10.42
N ILE A 126 -2.03 -6.86 10.21
CA ILE A 126 -3.30 -6.39 10.79
C ILE A 126 -4.19 -5.88 9.64
N GLU A 127 -5.33 -6.52 9.48
CA GLU A 127 -6.38 -6.17 8.52
C GLU A 127 -7.29 -5.10 9.12
N SER A 128 -7.57 -4.05 8.36
CA SER A 128 -8.52 -2.99 8.73
C SER A 128 -9.81 -3.22 7.93
N VAL A 129 -10.89 -3.66 8.59
CA VAL A 129 -12.18 -3.93 7.95
C VAL A 129 -13.15 -2.79 8.25
N CYS A 130 -13.61 -2.08 7.22
CA CYS A 130 -14.51 -0.93 7.32
C CYS A 130 -15.23 -0.74 5.96
N ASP A 131 -16.48 -0.26 5.96
CA ASP A 131 -17.13 0.19 4.73
C ASP A 131 -16.50 1.51 4.25
N MET A 132 -15.54 1.40 3.33
CA MET A 132 -14.86 2.56 2.75
C MET A 132 -15.74 3.34 1.75
N GLU A 133 -16.78 2.73 1.18
CA GLU A 133 -17.75 3.37 0.30
C GLU A 133 -18.76 4.19 1.14
N GLY A 134 -19.19 3.67 2.29
CA GLY A 134 -19.89 4.40 3.35
C GLY A 134 -19.05 5.52 3.95
N TYR A 135 -17.77 5.26 4.22
CA TYR A 135 -16.88 6.30 4.74
C TYR A 135 -16.67 7.44 3.73
N ALA A 136 -16.44 7.13 2.44
CA ALA A 136 -16.34 8.12 1.38
C ALA A 136 -17.61 9.01 1.29
N ARG A 137 -18.80 8.41 1.36
CA ARG A 137 -20.07 9.15 1.42
C ARG A 137 -20.17 10.05 2.66
N SER A 138 -19.82 9.52 3.85
CA SER A 138 -19.85 10.29 5.10
C SER A 138 -18.89 11.51 5.09
N LEU A 139 -17.84 11.48 4.26
CA LEU A 139 -16.93 12.61 4.07
C LEU A 139 -17.53 13.70 3.17
N LEU A 140 -18.35 13.34 2.16
CA LEU A 140 -19.12 14.31 1.36
C LEU A 140 -20.24 14.96 2.19
N GLU A 141 -20.77 14.24 3.18
CA GLU A 141 -21.78 14.74 4.13
C GLU A 141 -21.22 15.73 5.18
N LEU A 142 -19.90 15.95 5.23
CA LEU A 142 -19.31 16.95 6.12
C LEU A 142 -19.82 18.37 5.77
N PRO A 143 -20.20 19.21 6.77
CA PRO A 143 -20.72 20.55 6.55
C PRO A 143 -19.82 21.41 5.65
N GLU A 144 -20.43 22.27 4.82
CA GLU A 144 -19.78 23.05 3.75
C GLU A 144 -18.41 23.65 4.12
N ARG A 145 -18.25 24.19 5.33
CA ARG A 145 -16.98 24.74 5.84
C ARG A 145 -15.79 23.77 5.81
N PHE A 146 -16.04 22.46 5.82
CA PHE A 146 -15.04 21.39 5.76
C PHE A 146 -14.76 20.91 4.32
N GLN A 147 -15.56 21.36 3.34
CA GLN A 147 -15.40 20.99 1.94
C GLN A 147 -14.37 21.89 1.23
N PRO A 148 -13.74 21.41 0.13
CA PRO A 148 -13.80 20.05 -0.39
C PRO A 148 -12.98 19.06 0.44
N VAL A 149 -13.38 17.80 0.47
CA VAL A 149 -12.54 16.71 1.00
C VAL A 149 -11.54 16.20 -0.04
N SER A 150 -10.38 15.75 0.42
CA SER A 150 -9.42 14.93 -0.31
C SER A 150 -8.88 13.83 0.60
N ALA A 151 -8.45 12.70 0.05
CA ALA A 151 -7.97 11.54 0.82
C ALA A 151 -6.47 11.32 0.62
N CYS A 152 -5.72 11.13 1.71
CA CYS A 152 -4.32 10.69 1.69
C CYS A 152 -4.24 9.21 2.09
N LEU A 153 -4.18 8.33 1.09
CA LEU A 153 -4.12 6.88 1.31
C LEU A 153 -2.71 6.39 1.63
N PHE A 154 -2.64 5.33 2.43
CA PHE A 154 -1.42 4.57 2.66
C PHE A 154 -1.07 3.74 1.42
N TYR A 155 0.23 3.51 1.20
CA TYR A 155 0.71 2.92 -0.05
C TYR A 155 0.19 1.48 -0.30
N LEU A 156 -0.05 0.70 0.76
CA LEU A 156 -0.65 -0.63 0.64
C LEU A 156 -2.09 -0.56 0.12
N ASP A 157 -2.85 0.47 0.49
CA ASP A 157 -4.27 0.56 0.09
C ASP A 157 -4.41 1.08 -1.34
N VAL A 158 -3.48 1.94 -1.79
CA VAL A 158 -3.31 2.27 -3.23
C VAL A 158 -2.96 1.01 -4.03
N ARG A 159 -2.02 0.17 -3.54
CA ARG A 159 -1.70 -1.12 -4.18
C ARG A 159 -2.86 -2.12 -4.17
N ARG A 160 -3.79 -2.00 -3.22
CA ARG A 160 -5.03 -2.78 -3.13
C ARG A 160 -6.17 -2.18 -3.96
N GLY A 161 -5.97 -1.08 -4.69
CA GLY A 161 -7.01 -0.44 -5.52
C GLY A 161 -7.97 0.51 -4.79
N LEU A 162 -7.77 0.77 -3.50
CA LEU A 162 -8.72 1.51 -2.66
C LEU A 162 -8.88 2.99 -3.06
N HIS A 163 -7.94 3.56 -3.81
CA HIS A 163 -8.06 4.93 -4.36
C HIS A 163 -9.33 5.10 -5.19
N ARG A 164 -9.71 4.09 -5.97
CA ARG A 164 -10.89 4.15 -6.84
C ARG A 164 -12.19 4.36 -6.08
N VAL A 165 -12.31 3.83 -4.86
CA VAL A 165 -13.49 4.07 -3.98
C VAL A 165 -13.67 5.56 -3.72
N PHE A 166 -12.59 6.30 -3.47
CA PHE A 166 -12.66 7.75 -3.23
C PHE A 166 -12.81 8.53 -4.54
N GLU A 167 -12.12 8.13 -5.61
CA GLU A 167 -12.15 8.82 -6.91
C GLU A 167 -13.52 8.73 -7.60
N LYS A 168 -14.21 7.59 -7.48
CA LYS A 168 -15.62 7.37 -7.86
C LYS A 168 -16.59 8.37 -7.20
N HIS A 169 -16.29 8.78 -5.95
CA HIS A 169 -17.03 9.80 -5.20
C HIS A 169 -16.52 11.23 -5.48
N GLY A 170 -15.65 11.43 -6.48
CA GLY A 170 -15.04 12.71 -6.82
C GLY A 170 -14.02 13.22 -5.79
N ILE A 171 -13.67 12.43 -4.78
CA ILE A 171 -12.73 12.81 -3.72
C ILE A 171 -11.30 12.68 -4.27
N LEU A 172 -10.57 13.79 -4.26
CA LEU A 172 -9.19 13.83 -4.74
C LEU A 172 -8.28 12.93 -3.91
N VAL A 173 -7.74 11.86 -4.51
CA VAL A 173 -6.76 11.00 -3.85
C VAL A 173 -5.32 11.51 -4.00
N ARG A 174 -4.54 11.31 -2.94
CA ARG A 174 -3.10 11.52 -2.84
C ARG A 174 -2.49 10.37 -2.04
N THR A 175 -1.17 10.24 -2.10
CA THR A 175 -0.41 9.41 -1.16
C THR A 175 0.95 10.04 -0.82
N THR A 176 1.38 9.84 0.42
CA THR A 176 2.77 10.06 0.88
C THR A 176 3.74 9.05 0.27
N GLY A 177 3.27 7.95 -0.30
CA GLY A 177 4.05 6.89 -0.94
C GLY A 177 4.62 5.86 0.03
N HIS A 178 5.46 4.96 -0.46
CA HIS A 178 6.01 3.83 0.30
C HIS A 178 6.75 4.25 1.59
N ILE A 179 6.61 3.45 2.66
CA ILE A 179 7.19 3.69 3.99
C ILE A 179 8.72 3.79 4.07
N TYR A 180 9.44 3.52 2.97
CA TYR A 180 10.90 3.59 2.91
C TYR A 180 11.40 4.70 1.97
N ASP A 181 10.48 5.50 1.42
CA ASP A 181 10.86 6.68 0.64
C ASP A 181 11.39 7.79 1.55
N ARG A 182 12.60 8.26 1.23
CA ARG A 182 13.29 9.35 1.92
C ARG A 182 12.62 10.71 1.74
N ARG A 183 11.52 10.80 0.98
CA ARG A 183 10.64 11.96 0.81
C ARG A 183 9.26 11.79 1.47
N PHE A 184 8.96 10.70 2.18
CA PHE A 184 7.63 10.48 2.80
C PHE A 184 7.21 11.65 3.71
N ALA A 185 8.07 12.05 4.66
CA ALA A 185 7.83 13.20 5.54
C ALA A 185 7.70 14.54 4.79
N GLU A 186 8.46 14.72 3.70
CA GLU A 186 8.38 15.92 2.85
C GLU A 186 7.02 15.98 2.15
N ARG A 187 6.61 14.87 1.51
CA ARG A 187 5.32 14.74 0.84
C ARG A 187 4.14 14.83 1.80
N PHE A 188 4.28 14.36 3.04
CA PHE A 188 3.25 14.52 4.07
C PHE A 188 2.93 16.01 4.29
N TYR A 189 3.94 16.85 4.50
CA TYR A 189 3.72 18.29 4.68
C TYR A 189 3.38 19.02 3.37
N ASP A 190 3.94 18.62 2.22
CA ASP A 190 3.55 19.15 0.91
C ASP A 190 2.08 18.86 0.56
N ILE A 191 1.51 17.77 1.07
CA ILE A 191 0.09 17.43 0.91
C ILE A 191 -0.76 18.19 1.93
N LEU A 192 -0.39 18.15 3.22
CA LEU A 192 -1.18 18.65 4.35
C LEU A 192 -1.30 20.18 4.42
N LYS A 193 -0.30 20.93 3.93
CA LYS A 193 -0.25 22.39 4.07
C LYS A 193 -1.39 23.14 3.39
N ASP A 194 -2.03 22.56 2.38
CA ASP A 194 -3.06 23.21 1.56
C ASP A 194 -4.49 22.97 2.08
N HIS A 195 -4.65 22.43 3.29
CA HIS A 195 -5.94 22.12 3.92
C HIS A 195 -6.23 22.97 5.16
N SER A 196 -7.51 23.30 5.38
CA SER A 196 -7.94 23.98 6.61
C SER A 196 -8.01 23.03 7.79
N TYR A 197 -8.40 21.78 7.54
CA TYR A 197 -8.70 20.74 8.53
C TYR A 197 -8.12 19.37 8.13
N ALA A 198 -8.01 18.45 9.09
CA ALA A 198 -7.66 17.06 8.84
C ALA A 198 -8.61 16.10 9.58
N THR A 199 -8.82 14.89 9.06
CA THR A 199 -9.72 13.90 9.66
C THR A 199 -9.30 12.45 9.39
N SER A 200 -9.90 11.51 10.12
CA SER A 200 -9.83 10.06 9.90
C SER A 200 -10.97 9.38 10.65
N ASN A 201 -11.31 8.15 10.26
CA ASN A 201 -12.19 7.27 11.02
C ASN A 201 -11.48 6.52 12.18
N THR A 202 -10.22 6.86 12.47
CA THR A 202 -9.51 6.42 13.67
C THR A 202 -8.47 7.44 14.13
N PHE A 203 -7.86 7.25 15.31
CA PHE A 203 -6.71 8.06 15.71
C PHE A 203 -5.40 7.50 15.15
N GLY A 204 -4.52 8.39 14.66
CA GLY A 204 -3.19 8.03 14.16
C GLY A 204 -2.20 9.19 14.26
N SER A 205 -0.91 8.93 14.03
CA SER A 205 0.18 9.91 14.22
C SER A 205 0.04 11.16 13.34
N TYR A 206 -0.64 11.05 12.20
CA TYR A 206 -1.01 12.20 11.33
C TYR A 206 -1.80 13.29 12.09
N ALA A 207 -2.61 12.93 13.09
CA ALA A 207 -3.36 13.88 13.91
C ALA A 207 -2.43 14.79 14.72
N LEU A 208 -1.38 14.22 15.32
CA LEU A 208 -0.39 14.95 16.10
C LEU A 208 0.38 15.94 15.21
N TYR A 209 0.77 15.53 14.00
CA TYR A 209 1.47 16.41 13.05
C TYR A 209 0.56 17.50 12.45
N ALA A 210 -0.73 17.22 12.24
CA ALA A 210 -1.70 18.23 11.82
C ALA A 210 -1.87 19.32 12.88
N VAL A 211 -2.07 18.91 14.13
CA VAL A 211 -2.16 19.81 15.30
C VAL A 211 -0.88 20.64 15.45
N GLU A 212 0.30 20.04 15.36
CA GLU A 212 1.59 20.72 15.48
C GLU A 212 1.82 21.80 14.39
N MET A 213 1.21 21.65 13.21
CA MET A 213 1.25 22.65 12.13
C MET A 213 0.15 23.72 12.22
N GLY A 214 -0.81 23.60 13.13
CA GLY A 214 -1.95 24.54 13.23
C GLY A 214 -3.13 24.17 12.31
N ILE A 215 -3.32 22.87 12.03
CA ILE A 215 -4.51 22.31 11.37
C ILE A 215 -5.32 21.54 12.42
N PRO A 216 -6.58 21.95 12.72
CA PRO A 216 -7.46 21.18 13.58
C PRO A 216 -7.70 19.79 13.00
N PHE A 217 -7.61 18.78 13.87
CA PHE A 217 -7.91 17.39 13.54
C PHE A 217 -9.16 16.92 14.29
N PHE A 218 -9.97 16.09 13.65
CA PHE A 218 -11.13 15.44 14.27
C PHE A 218 -11.36 14.02 13.73
N ILE A 219 -11.92 13.14 14.57
CA ILE A 219 -12.32 11.78 14.17
C ILE A 219 -13.76 11.82 13.64
N HIS A 220 -13.99 11.20 12.48
CA HIS A 220 -15.28 11.16 11.77
C HIS A 220 -15.42 9.87 10.94
N GLY A 221 -16.65 9.35 10.79
CA GLY A 221 -16.92 8.10 10.07
C GLY A 221 -16.92 6.85 10.95
N GLU A 222 -17.14 5.67 10.34
CA GLU A 222 -17.20 4.39 11.05
C GLU A 222 -15.81 3.93 11.52
N LYS A 223 -15.67 3.67 12.84
CA LYS A 223 -14.44 3.11 13.41
C LYS A 223 -14.14 1.73 12.80
N PRO A 224 -12.95 1.50 12.24
CA PRO A 224 -12.61 0.22 11.60
C PRO A 224 -12.56 -0.94 12.61
N ARG A 225 -13.00 -2.12 12.17
CA ARG A 225 -12.81 -3.38 12.90
C ARG A 225 -11.45 -3.96 12.53
N LEU A 226 -10.50 -3.92 13.47
CA LEU A 226 -9.16 -4.47 13.27
C LEU A 226 -9.14 -5.98 13.51
N VAL A 227 -8.55 -6.74 12.59
CA VAL A 227 -8.36 -8.18 12.69
C VAL A 227 -6.87 -8.50 12.56
N ASN A 228 -6.27 -8.95 13.66
CA ASN A 228 -4.89 -9.39 13.69
C ASN A 228 -4.76 -10.76 13.01
N ARG A 229 -3.89 -10.84 12.00
CA ARG A 229 -3.55 -12.05 11.25
C ARG A 229 -2.18 -12.63 11.63
N GLY A 230 -1.33 -11.89 12.33
CA GLY A 230 0.01 -12.36 12.72
C GLY A 230 0.93 -11.42 13.50
N ASP A 231 0.48 -10.22 13.91
CA ASP A 231 1.26 -9.32 14.77
C ASP A 231 1.39 -9.94 16.18
N PRO A 232 2.61 -10.28 16.65
CA PRO A 232 2.82 -10.85 17.98
C PRO A 232 2.59 -9.86 19.13
N ASN A 233 2.24 -8.59 18.85
CA ASN A 233 2.01 -7.53 19.81
C ASN A 233 0.53 -7.21 20.05
N CYS A 234 -0.39 -7.99 19.48
CA CYS A 234 -1.84 -7.84 19.64
C CYS A 234 -2.49 -9.21 19.90
N PRO A 235 -3.70 -9.26 20.50
CA PRO A 235 -4.53 -10.47 20.52
C PRO A 235 -4.75 -11.02 19.11
N SER A 236 -4.88 -12.33 18.94
CA SER A 236 -5.16 -12.94 17.63
C SER A 236 -6.65 -12.79 17.26
N GLY A 237 -6.95 -12.56 15.97
CA GLY A 237 -8.31 -12.30 15.51
C GLY A 237 -8.75 -10.85 15.76
N ALA A 238 -10.04 -10.63 16.00
CA ALA A 238 -10.59 -9.28 16.18
C ALA A 238 -10.15 -8.65 17.52
N TYR A 239 -9.59 -7.44 17.48
CA TYR A 239 -9.13 -6.73 18.67
C TYR A 239 -9.49 -5.22 18.63
N ASP A 240 -9.49 -4.56 19.80
CA ASP A 240 -9.81 -3.14 19.91
C ASP A 240 -8.69 -2.39 20.68
N PRO A 241 -7.90 -1.53 20.00
CA PRO A 241 -6.86 -0.72 20.65
C PRO A 241 -7.34 0.11 21.85
N ALA A 242 -8.62 0.51 21.90
CA ALA A 242 -9.19 1.27 23.01
C ALA A 242 -9.55 0.42 24.24
N LYS A 243 -9.44 -0.91 24.15
CA LYS A 243 -9.52 -1.84 25.30
C LYS A 243 -8.13 -2.22 25.80
N GLU A 244 -7.19 -2.41 24.88
CA GLU A 244 -5.80 -2.77 25.19
C GLU A 244 -4.97 -1.59 25.71
N PHE A 245 -5.21 -0.37 25.22
CA PHE A 245 -4.36 0.80 25.50
C PHE A 245 -5.17 2.01 26.01
N GLY A 246 -4.85 2.44 27.24
CA GLY A 246 -5.39 3.62 27.90
C GLY A 246 -5.02 4.92 27.18
N GLN A 247 -3.77 5.05 26.70
CA GLN A 247 -3.37 6.18 25.85
C GLN A 247 -4.25 6.28 24.60
N PHE A 248 -4.40 5.19 23.82
CA PHE A 248 -5.23 5.18 22.61
C PHE A 248 -6.67 5.60 22.90
N LYS A 249 -7.27 5.05 23.97
CA LYS A 249 -8.61 5.42 24.44
C LYS A 249 -8.71 6.90 24.81
N SER A 250 -7.70 7.45 25.49
CA SER A 250 -7.63 8.85 25.89
C SER A 250 -7.57 9.79 24.69
N VAL A 251 -6.65 9.55 23.74
CA VAL A 251 -6.52 10.40 22.56
C VAL A 251 -7.68 10.27 21.60
N THR A 252 -8.28 9.08 21.45
CA THR A 252 -9.51 8.92 20.64
C THR A 252 -10.60 9.86 21.16
N ARG A 253 -10.88 9.83 22.47
CA ARG A 253 -11.87 10.71 23.12
C ARG A 253 -11.53 12.20 23.03
N LEU A 254 -10.25 12.56 23.03
CA LEU A 254 -9.79 13.95 22.90
C LEU A 254 -9.98 14.52 21.48
N PHE A 255 -10.03 13.65 20.47
CA PHE A 255 -10.19 14.03 19.06
C PHE A 255 -11.56 13.63 18.46
N GLU A 256 -12.47 13.06 19.25
CA GLU A 256 -13.85 12.75 18.86
C GLU A 256 -14.69 14.02 18.55
N GLY A 257 -15.53 13.91 17.51
CA GLY A 257 -16.48 14.93 17.07
C GLY A 257 -15.83 16.08 16.28
N LEU A 258 -16.59 16.67 15.34
CA LEU A 258 -16.11 17.72 14.43
C LEU A 258 -15.45 18.89 15.19
N ARG A 259 -14.18 19.18 14.87
CA ARG A 259 -13.41 20.30 15.46
C ARG A 259 -13.01 21.31 14.40
N THR A 260 -13.01 22.59 14.79
CA THR A 260 -12.68 23.72 13.90
C THR A 260 -11.55 24.59 14.41
N GLU A 261 -11.08 24.30 15.62
CA GLU A 261 -9.98 24.92 16.36
C GLU A 261 -9.23 23.81 17.10
N ILE A 262 -8.00 24.08 17.54
CA ILE A 262 -7.17 23.14 18.31
C ILE A 262 -7.32 23.49 19.79
N SER A 263 -7.68 22.52 20.64
CA SER A 263 -7.75 22.77 22.08
C SER A 263 -6.36 22.82 22.73
N PRO A 264 -6.18 23.49 23.89
CA PRO A 264 -4.92 23.49 24.63
C PRO A 264 -4.42 22.08 24.99
N GLU A 265 -5.35 21.16 25.27
CA GLU A 265 -5.08 19.76 25.56
C GLU A 265 -4.60 19.03 24.31
N GLN A 266 -5.26 19.21 23.16
CA GLN A 266 -4.82 18.64 21.88
C GLN A 266 -3.41 19.11 21.51
N ALA A 267 -3.12 20.41 21.66
CA ALA A 267 -1.79 20.97 21.44
C ALA A 267 -0.75 20.38 22.41
N SER A 268 -1.07 20.30 23.70
CA SER A 268 -0.16 19.73 24.70
C SER A 268 0.09 18.23 24.50
N THR A 269 -0.91 17.46 24.05
CA THR A 269 -0.74 16.06 23.65
C THR A 269 0.17 15.95 22.43
N ALA A 270 -0.01 16.79 21.41
CA ALA A 270 0.88 16.80 20.23
C ALA A 270 2.33 17.18 20.60
N GLU A 271 2.53 18.17 21.47
CA GLU A 271 3.88 18.55 21.92
C GLU A 271 4.59 17.47 22.73
N SER A 272 3.85 16.73 23.58
CA SER A 272 4.41 15.65 24.39
C SER A 272 4.67 14.38 23.57
N GLU A 273 3.69 13.92 22.79
CA GLU A 273 3.78 12.67 22.00
C GLU A 273 4.65 12.82 20.74
N LEU A 274 5.12 14.03 20.41
CA LEU A 274 6.15 14.29 19.39
C LEU A 274 7.52 14.71 19.99
N GLY A 275 7.67 14.69 21.32
CA GLY A 275 8.94 14.96 22.01
C GLY A 275 9.43 16.40 21.85
N LEU A 276 8.53 17.39 21.71
CA LEU A 276 8.91 18.76 21.36
C LEU A 276 9.39 19.60 22.55
N ARG A 277 9.08 19.16 23.77
CA ARG A 277 9.55 19.75 25.04
C ARG A 277 10.75 18.98 25.60
N ASP A 278 10.61 17.66 25.73
CA ASP A 278 11.56 16.76 26.40
C ASP A 278 12.60 16.13 25.46
N GLY A 279 12.45 16.31 24.15
CA GLY A 279 13.29 15.66 23.14
C GLY A 279 14.74 16.15 23.16
N ALA A 280 15.67 15.21 22.97
CA ALA A 280 17.10 15.45 22.93
C ALA A 280 17.48 16.66 22.07
N SER A 281 18.30 17.55 22.62
CA SER A 281 18.84 18.70 21.86
C SER A 281 19.65 18.23 20.65
N ARG A 282 19.84 19.11 19.66
CA ARG A 282 20.65 18.82 18.47
C ARG A 282 22.06 18.29 18.81
N GLY A 283 22.67 18.82 19.86
CA GLY A 283 23.98 18.36 20.35
C GLY A 283 23.92 16.98 21.03
N ARG A 284 22.87 16.71 21.83
CA ARG A 284 22.65 15.39 22.43
C ARG A 284 22.35 14.33 21.39
N MET A 285 21.52 14.64 20.38
CA MET A 285 21.27 13.72 19.27
C MET A 285 22.53 13.48 18.44
N ALA A 286 23.32 14.51 18.15
CA ALA A 286 24.61 14.34 17.48
C ALA A 286 25.51 13.36 18.26
N PHE A 287 25.69 13.58 19.57
CA PHE A 287 26.44 12.69 20.44
C PHE A 287 25.94 11.24 20.34
N LEU A 288 24.63 11.01 20.48
CA LEU A 288 24.03 9.67 20.42
C LEU A 288 24.26 8.98 19.06
N LEU A 289 24.02 9.68 17.94
CA LEU A 289 24.22 9.10 16.61
C LEU A 289 25.69 8.71 16.36
N TYR A 290 26.65 9.52 16.83
CA TYR A 290 28.07 9.19 16.74
C TYR A 290 28.52 8.10 17.74
N SER A 291 28.08 8.15 19.00
CA SER A 291 28.46 7.16 20.01
C SER A 291 27.92 5.77 19.67
N SER A 292 26.65 5.68 19.27
CA SER A 292 26.03 4.41 18.88
C SER A 292 26.60 3.86 17.56
N PHE A 293 27.07 4.72 16.65
CA PHE A 293 27.85 4.27 15.49
C PHE A 293 29.19 3.68 15.91
N LEU A 294 29.95 4.33 16.80
CA LEU A 294 31.25 3.85 17.29
C LEU A 294 31.12 2.56 18.11
N GLU A 295 30.14 2.45 19.00
CA GLU A 295 29.87 1.23 19.76
C GLU A 295 29.55 0.05 18.84
N TRP A 296 28.64 0.25 17.90
CA TRP A 296 28.31 -0.76 16.89
C TRP A 296 29.50 -1.11 15.99
N LEU A 297 30.38 -0.14 15.68
CA LEU A 297 31.63 -0.37 14.96
C LEU A 297 32.53 -1.37 15.70
N LEU A 298 32.71 -1.15 17.01
CA LEU A 298 33.53 -1.96 17.91
C LEU A 298 32.94 -3.36 18.13
N LEU A 299 31.61 -3.49 18.17
CA LEU A 299 30.88 -4.78 18.26
C LEU A 299 30.88 -5.58 16.94
N GLY A 300 31.90 -5.40 16.09
CA GLY A 300 32.05 -6.09 14.80
C GLY A 300 31.12 -5.60 13.70
N GLY A 301 30.46 -4.45 13.89
CA GLY A 301 29.50 -3.87 12.94
C GLY A 301 30.07 -3.67 11.54
N VAL A 302 31.36 -3.34 11.39
CA VAL A 302 32.03 -3.16 10.09
C VAL A 302 31.89 -4.39 9.19
N PHE A 303 32.24 -5.58 9.69
CA PHE A 303 32.17 -6.82 8.91
C PHE A 303 30.72 -7.20 8.60
N ARG A 304 29.81 -7.03 9.57
CA ARG A 304 28.37 -7.23 9.34
C ARG A 304 27.82 -6.25 8.31
N TRP A 305 28.27 -5.00 8.30
CA TRP A 305 27.82 -3.94 7.39
C TRP A 305 28.36 -4.09 5.97
N LEU A 306 29.62 -4.50 5.81
CA LEU A 306 30.17 -4.85 4.51
C LEU A 306 29.44 -6.07 3.94
N ALA A 307 29.25 -7.12 4.74
CA ALA A 307 28.49 -8.30 4.35
C ALA A 307 27.03 -7.95 4.00
N LEU A 308 26.34 -7.17 4.83
CA LEU A 308 24.98 -6.69 4.55
C LEU A 308 24.94 -5.80 3.31
N ARG A 309 25.84 -4.82 3.16
CA ARG A 309 25.93 -3.97 1.96
C ARG A 309 26.05 -4.82 0.71
N VAL A 310 26.94 -5.81 0.66
CA VAL A 310 27.03 -6.76 -0.46
C VAL A 310 25.70 -7.50 -0.63
N ARG A 311 25.17 -8.12 0.42
CA ARG A 311 23.99 -8.99 0.37
C ARG A 311 22.72 -8.25 -0.07
N GLY A 312 22.44 -7.05 0.44
CA GLY A 312 21.25 -6.29 0.05
C GLY A 312 21.44 -5.33 -1.12
N VAL A 313 22.66 -4.91 -1.47
CA VAL A 313 22.87 -4.29 -2.81
C VAL A 313 22.64 -5.36 -3.89
N LEU A 314 22.93 -6.63 -3.60
CA LEU A 314 22.31 -7.77 -4.29
C LEU A 314 20.78 -7.68 -4.17
N VAL A 315 20.14 -7.97 -3.02
CA VAL A 315 18.66 -8.16 -2.94
C VAL A 315 17.82 -7.08 -3.63
N ARG A 316 18.23 -5.80 -3.58
CA ARG A 316 17.49 -4.70 -4.23
C ARG A 316 17.71 -4.59 -5.73
N ARG A 317 18.95 -4.79 -6.17
CA ARG A 317 19.22 -4.99 -7.60
C ARG A 317 18.68 -6.34 -8.06
N THR A 318 18.43 -7.31 -7.16
CA THR A 318 17.67 -8.49 -7.51
C THR A 318 16.21 -8.18 -7.67
N GLU A 319 15.34 -7.73 -6.75
CA GLU A 319 13.90 -7.74 -7.11
C GLU A 319 13.44 -6.74 -8.20
N ALA A 320 13.54 -5.42 -8.03
CA ALA A 320 13.08 -4.48 -9.08
C ALA A 320 13.85 -4.64 -10.41
N ALA A 321 15.10 -5.11 -10.37
CA ALA A 321 15.86 -5.44 -11.57
C ALA A 321 15.78 -6.91 -12.02
N ARG A 322 15.20 -7.83 -11.23
CA ARG A 322 14.74 -9.18 -11.64
C ARG A 322 13.50 -8.98 -12.47
N GLN A 323 12.58 -8.11 -12.05
CA GLN A 323 11.44 -7.74 -12.86
C GLN A 323 11.92 -7.16 -14.20
N ARG A 324 12.78 -6.12 -14.20
CA ARG A 324 13.35 -5.57 -15.45
C ARG A 324 14.17 -6.59 -16.27
N LEU A 325 14.97 -7.45 -15.64
CA LEU A 325 15.74 -8.52 -16.29
C LEU A 325 14.84 -9.61 -16.88
N TYR A 326 13.74 -9.95 -16.20
CA TYR A 326 12.75 -10.92 -16.64
C TYR A 326 11.94 -10.37 -17.82
N LEU A 327 11.56 -9.09 -17.76
CA LEU A 327 10.96 -8.37 -18.90
C LEU A 327 11.92 -8.31 -20.09
N ALA A 328 13.22 -8.05 -19.87
CA ALA A 328 14.22 -8.07 -20.94
C ALA A 328 14.44 -9.49 -21.51
N ALA A 329 14.62 -10.50 -20.65
CA ALA A 329 14.95 -11.87 -21.04
C ALA A 329 13.79 -12.63 -21.73
N ASN A 330 12.54 -12.22 -21.53
CA ASN A 330 11.38 -12.70 -22.29
C ASN A 330 10.93 -11.69 -23.38
N GLY A 331 11.63 -10.56 -23.54
CA GLY A 331 11.30 -9.52 -24.53
C GLY A 331 9.96 -8.83 -24.29
N LEU A 332 9.46 -8.79 -23.06
CA LEU A 332 8.18 -8.23 -22.62
C LEU A 332 8.25 -6.74 -22.22
N SER A 333 9.43 -6.10 -22.29
CA SER A 333 9.60 -4.71 -21.83
C SER A 333 8.66 -3.69 -22.50
N ARG A 334 8.32 -3.85 -23.79
CA ARG A 334 7.32 -3.01 -24.47
C ARG A 334 5.90 -3.34 -24.02
N SER A 335 5.60 -4.61 -23.77
CA SER A 335 4.30 -5.07 -23.25
C SER A 335 4.02 -4.54 -21.84
N ALA A 336 5.09 -4.38 -21.04
CA ALA A 336 5.03 -3.86 -19.68
C ALA A 336 4.63 -2.38 -19.61
N SER A 337 4.98 -1.58 -20.63
CA SER A 337 4.68 -0.15 -20.73
C SER A 337 3.35 0.17 -21.43
N ILE A 338 2.54 -0.83 -21.77
CA ILE A 338 1.14 -0.63 -22.14
C ILE A 338 0.37 -0.18 -20.89
N ALA A 339 -0.51 0.81 -21.03
CA ALA A 339 -1.35 1.30 -19.94
C ALA A 339 -2.34 0.21 -19.45
N THR A 340 -2.47 0.10 -18.14
CA THR A 340 -3.28 -0.89 -17.39
C THR A 340 -3.09 -0.61 -15.89
N HIS A 341 -3.98 -1.13 -15.06
CA HIS A 341 -3.88 -1.05 -13.61
C HIS A 341 -3.00 -2.16 -12.98
N LEU A 342 -2.61 -3.20 -13.73
CA LEU A 342 -1.77 -4.28 -13.20
C LEU A 342 -0.35 -3.81 -12.89
N THR A 343 0.14 -4.14 -11.70
CA THR A 343 1.55 -3.93 -11.34
C THR A 343 2.47 -4.85 -12.15
N THR A 344 3.76 -4.47 -12.28
CA THR A 344 4.76 -5.32 -12.95
C THR A 344 4.87 -6.72 -12.33
N GLY A 345 4.60 -6.87 -11.02
CA GLY A 345 4.57 -8.16 -10.35
C GLY A 345 3.43 -9.06 -10.83
N GLU A 346 2.23 -8.52 -10.97
CA GLU A 346 1.02 -9.23 -11.45
C GLU A 346 1.15 -9.63 -12.91
N LYS A 347 1.63 -8.73 -13.79
CA LYS A 347 1.92 -9.07 -15.19
C LYS A 347 2.90 -10.26 -15.28
N ILE A 348 3.95 -10.25 -14.45
CA ILE A 348 4.94 -11.35 -14.37
C ILE A 348 4.32 -12.63 -13.79
N ALA A 349 3.39 -12.53 -12.84
CA ALA A 349 2.67 -13.69 -12.30
C ALA A 349 1.78 -14.36 -13.36
N LEU A 350 1.00 -13.59 -14.13
CA LEU A 350 0.20 -14.07 -15.25
C LEU A 350 1.06 -14.80 -16.29
N HIS A 351 2.18 -14.22 -16.71
CA HIS A 351 3.10 -14.88 -17.65
C HIS A 351 3.72 -16.16 -17.05
N ARG A 352 4.02 -16.22 -15.74
CA ARG A 352 4.50 -17.46 -15.08
C ARG A 352 3.43 -18.55 -15.06
N LEU A 353 2.18 -18.21 -14.75
CA LEU A 353 1.06 -19.16 -14.79
C LEU A 353 0.84 -19.67 -16.22
N ALA A 354 0.75 -18.77 -17.21
CA ALA A 354 0.58 -19.10 -18.62
C ALA A 354 1.72 -19.98 -19.19
N LYS A 355 2.96 -19.75 -18.74
CA LYS A 355 4.16 -20.50 -19.16
C LYS A 355 4.30 -21.87 -18.47
N ALA A 356 3.48 -22.16 -17.47
CA ALA A 356 3.42 -23.45 -16.77
C ALA A 356 2.29 -24.37 -17.28
N LEU A 357 1.47 -23.90 -18.24
CA LEU A 357 0.37 -24.66 -18.82
C LEU A 357 0.85 -25.77 -19.78
N PRO A 358 0.03 -26.80 -20.06
CA PRO A 358 0.40 -27.86 -21.00
C PRO A 358 0.59 -27.37 -22.45
N LYS A 359 1.22 -28.22 -23.29
CA LYS A 359 1.33 -27.95 -24.73
C LYS A 359 -0.05 -27.89 -25.37
N GLY A 360 -0.25 -26.91 -26.26
CA GLY A 360 -1.53 -26.66 -26.92
C GLY A 360 -2.57 -25.93 -26.06
N ALA A 361 -2.25 -25.54 -24.81
CA ALA A 361 -3.18 -24.99 -23.83
C ALA A 361 -4.10 -23.87 -24.36
N LYS A 362 -5.30 -23.78 -23.79
CA LYS A 362 -6.29 -22.74 -24.06
C LYS A 362 -6.46 -21.86 -22.83
N ALA A 363 -6.07 -20.60 -22.97
CA ALA A 363 -6.32 -19.56 -21.99
C ALA A 363 -7.51 -18.70 -22.47
N ALA A 364 -8.30 -18.18 -21.53
CA ALA A 364 -9.22 -17.08 -21.78
C ALA A 364 -8.94 -15.92 -20.82
N GLU A 365 -9.24 -14.72 -21.27
CA GLU A 365 -9.17 -13.46 -20.52
C GLU A 365 -10.48 -12.72 -20.77
N VAL A 366 -11.16 -12.31 -19.69
CA VAL A 366 -12.40 -11.51 -19.73
C VAL A 366 -12.09 -10.16 -19.10
N GLY A 367 -12.18 -9.11 -19.92
CA GLY A 367 -11.51 -7.83 -19.69
C GLY A 367 -10.09 -7.86 -20.25
N SER A 368 -9.87 -7.19 -21.38
CA SER A 368 -8.58 -7.16 -22.08
C SER A 368 -8.06 -5.73 -22.33
N TYR A 369 -8.94 -4.73 -22.36
CA TYR A 369 -8.63 -3.29 -22.48
C TYR A 369 -7.56 -3.05 -23.57
N LEU A 370 -6.44 -2.38 -23.25
CA LEU A 370 -5.36 -2.07 -24.20
C LEU A 370 -4.34 -3.23 -24.41
N GLY A 371 -4.56 -4.39 -23.79
CA GLY A 371 -3.85 -5.64 -24.10
C GLY A 371 -2.57 -5.92 -23.29
N SER A 372 -2.33 -5.22 -22.17
CA SER A 372 -1.09 -5.40 -21.39
C SER A 372 -1.00 -6.80 -20.76
N SER A 373 -2.05 -7.26 -20.09
CA SER A 373 -2.19 -8.62 -19.53
C SER A 373 -2.15 -9.68 -20.64
N SER A 374 -2.91 -9.44 -21.72
CA SER A 374 -3.03 -10.31 -22.89
C SER A 374 -1.68 -10.65 -23.50
N CYS A 375 -0.79 -9.67 -23.63
CA CYS A 375 0.57 -9.88 -24.13
C CYS A 375 1.42 -10.80 -23.23
N PHE A 376 1.26 -10.72 -21.91
CA PHE A 376 2.00 -11.56 -20.96
C PHE A 376 1.45 -12.99 -20.93
N ILE A 377 0.13 -13.17 -21.00
CA ILE A 377 -0.48 -14.49 -21.09
C ILE A 377 -0.14 -15.13 -22.45
N ALA A 378 -0.23 -14.38 -23.55
CA ALA A 378 0.07 -14.86 -24.89
C ALA A 378 1.52 -15.31 -25.07
N ASP A 379 2.52 -14.54 -24.59
CA ASP A 379 3.94 -14.95 -24.66
C ASP A 379 4.19 -16.25 -23.88
N GLY A 380 3.53 -16.41 -22.74
CA GLY A 380 3.61 -17.61 -21.90
C GLY A 380 3.10 -18.86 -22.62
N VAL A 381 1.89 -18.80 -23.20
CA VAL A 381 1.31 -19.96 -23.91
C VAL A 381 1.91 -20.19 -25.30
N GLN A 382 2.51 -19.16 -25.93
CA GLN A 382 3.10 -19.25 -27.28
C GLN A 382 4.15 -20.37 -27.38
N ALA A 383 5.01 -20.50 -26.36
CA ALA A 383 6.06 -21.53 -26.34
C ALA A 383 5.49 -22.97 -26.31
N GLY A 384 4.28 -23.16 -25.78
CA GLY A 384 3.56 -24.42 -25.79
C GLY A 384 2.72 -24.66 -27.05
N GLY A 385 2.64 -23.70 -27.98
CA GLY A 385 1.67 -23.73 -29.10
C GLY A 385 0.22 -23.49 -28.65
N GLY A 386 0.02 -22.79 -27.54
CA GLY A 386 -1.29 -22.50 -26.97
C GLY A 386 -2.08 -21.40 -27.71
N THR A 387 -3.19 -20.99 -27.12
CA THR A 387 -4.11 -19.98 -27.68
C THR A 387 -4.72 -19.17 -26.53
N LEU A 388 -4.78 -17.85 -26.68
CA LEU A 388 -5.49 -16.95 -25.78
C LEU A 388 -6.75 -16.42 -26.47
N TYR A 389 -7.90 -16.56 -25.82
CA TYR A 389 -9.15 -15.89 -26.20
C TYR A 389 -9.31 -14.63 -25.35
N CYS A 390 -9.26 -13.45 -25.98
CA CYS A 390 -9.45 -12.15 -25.31
C CYS A 390 -10.90 -11.70 -25.52
N VAL A 391 -11.65 -11.54 -24.43
CA VAL A 391 -13.08 -11.22 -24.42
C VAL A 391 -13.27 -9.82 -23.85
N ASP A 392 -13.73 -8.90 -24.69
CA ASP A 392 -13.98 -7.52 -24.32
C ASP A 392 -14.97 -6.87 -25.31
N THR A 393 -15.67 -5.81 -24.89
CA THR A 393 -16.46 -4.98 -25.81
C THR A 393 -15.55 -4.03 -26.60
N TRP A 394 -14.41 -3.66 -26.01
CA TRP A 394 -13.56 -2.53 -26.39
C TRP A 394 -14.33 -1.21 -26.53
N GLY A 395 -15.40 -1.03 -25.75
CA GLY A 395 -16.19 0.21 -25.66
C GLY A 395 -15.88 1.08 -24.43
N ASN A 396 -14.96 0.63 -23.57
CA ASN A 396 -14.50 1.32 -22.36
C ASN A 396 -15.53 1.49 -21.23
N GLN A 397 -16.73 0.87 -21.31
CA GLN A 397 -17.86 1.17 -20.41
C GLN A 397 -17.68 0.75 -18.94
N ALA A 398 -16.65 -0.04 -18.62
CA ALA A 398 -16.30 -0.47 -17.26
C ALA A 398 -15.12 0.33 -16.66
N MET A 399 -14.65 1.38 -17.35
CA MET A 399 -13.49 2.18 -16.98
C MET A 399 -13.93 3.59 -16.57
N ASP A 400 -13.16 4.25 -15.69
CA ASP A 400 -13.33 5.69 -15.34
C ASP A 400 -12.84 6.66 -16.46
N GLU A 401 -12.80 6.17 -17.71
CA GLU A 401 -12.51 6.91 -18.94
C GLU A 401 -13.81 7.16 -19.74
N PRO A 402 -13.85 8.14 -20.65
CA PRO A 402 -14.95 8.24 -21.62
C PRO A 402 -15.12 6.96 -22.45
N GLU A 403 -16.37 6.59 -22.75
CA GLU A 403 -16.69 5.53 -23.71
C GLU A 403 -16.03 5.81 -25.06
N ARG A 404 -15.23 4.86 -25.54
CA ARG A 404 -14.43 5.00 -26.77
C ARG A 404 -14.05 3.63 -27.31
N ASP A 405 -13.82 3.55 -28.62
CA ASP A 405 -13.30 2.32 -29.22
C ASP A 405 -11.81 2.15 -28.89
N THR A 406 -11.51 1.20 -27.99
CA THR A 406 -10.13 0.84 -27.60
C THR A 406 -9.55 -0.32 -28.43
N TYR A 407 -10.34 -0.91 -29.33
CA TYR A 407 -9.92 -2.08 -30.13
C TYR A 407 -8.72 -1.80 -31.05
N PRO A 408 -8.60 -0.63 -31.73
CA PRO A 408 -7.43 -0.34 -32.57
C PRO A 408 -6.13 -0.26 -31.77
N GLU A 409 -6.18 0.23 -30.53
CA GLU A 409 -5.01 0.26 -29.63
C GLU A 409 -4.67 -1.14 -29.13
N PHE A 410 -5.67 -1.94 -28.74
CA PHE A 410 -5.49 -3.34 -28.39
C PHE A 410 -4.82 -4.12 -29.53
N GLU A 411 -5.33 -4.00 -30.77
CA GLU A 411 -4.77 -4.74 -31.91
C GLU A 411 -3.34 -4.27 -32.24
N ALA A 412 -3.06 -2.96 -32.17
CA ALA A 412 -1.72 -2.40 -32.38
C ALA A 412 -0.71 -2.83 -31.29
N ASN A 413 -1.15 -2.90 -30.03
CA ASN A 413 -0.33 -3.35 -28.90
C ASN A 413 -0.06 -4.86 -28.96
N THR A 414 -1.10 -5.65 -29.26
CA THR A 414 -1.02 -7.11 -29.30
C THR A 414 -0.52 -7.69 -30.62
N ALA A 415 -0.25 -6.87 -31.65
CA ALA A 415 0.11 -7.29 -33.02
C ALA A 415 1.25 -8.33 -33.14
N ARG A 416 2.18 -8.38 -32.16
CA ARG A 416 3.23 -9.43 -32.04
C ARG A 416 2.64 -10.84 -31.89
N TYR A 417 1.51 -10.94 -31.19
CA TYR A 417 0.87 -12.17 -30.75
C TYR A 417 -0.37 -12.55 -31.57
N ARG A 418 -0.62 -11.91 -32.72
CA ARG A 418 -1.79 -12.12 -33.60
C ARG A 418 -2.01 -13.55 -34.16
N ARG A 419 -1.11 -14.49 -33.86
CA ARG A 419 -1.24 -15.93 -34.16
C ARG A 419 -1.63 -16.79 -32.94
N VAL A 420 -1.60 -16.19 -31.75
CA VAL A 420 -1.83 -16.81 -30.44
C VAL A 420 -3.09 -16.23 -29.80
N ILE A 421 -3.25 -14.90 -29.89
CA ILE A 421 -4.44 -14.16 -29.45
C ILE A 421 -5.54 -14.27 -30.50
N LYS A 422 -6.77 -14.50 -30.03
CA LYS A 422 -8.02 -14.38 -30.76
C LYS A 422 -8.92 -13.39 -30.02
N PRO A 423 -9.12 -12.16 -30.52
CA PRO A 423 -10.09 -11.24 -29.94
C PRO A 423 -11.52 -11.72 -30.23
N LEU A 424 -12.40 -11.57 -29.24
CA LEU A 424 -13.80 -11.91 -29.29
C LEU A 424 -14.60 -10.67 -28.85
N ARG A 425 -14.94 -9.81 -29.82
CA ARG A 425 -15.50 -8.48 -29.55
C ARG A 425 -17.01 -8.54 -29.28
N GLY A 426 -17.39 -8.21 -28.05
CA GLY A 426 -18.77 -8.22 -27.55
C GLY A 426 -18.79 -8.41 -26.03
N ARG A 427 -19.96 -8.43 -25.39
CA ARG A 427 -20.04 -8.75 -23.96
C ARG A 427 -19.78 -10.24 -23.74
N ALA A 428 -19.30 -10.61 -22.55
CA ALA A 428 -18.93 -11.97 -22.20
C ALA A 428 -20.04 -13.01 -22.48
N GLN A 429 -21.30 -12.69 -22.12
CA GLN A 429 -22.46 -13.55 -22.40
C GLN A 429 -22.87 -13.63 -23.88
N GLU A 430 -22.38 -12.73 -24.74
CA GLU A 430 -22.70 -12.69 -26.17
C GLU A 430 -21.69 -13.54 -26.97
N VAL A 431 -20.40 -13.50 -26.60
CA VAL A 431 -19.31 -14.19 -27.31
C VAL A 431 -18.93 -15.56 -26.74
N ILE A 432 -19.48 -15.97 -25.58
CA ILE A 432 -19.24 -17.28 -24.95
C ILE A 432 -19.54 -18.48 -25.87
N SER A 433 -20.41 -18.30 -26.86
CA SER A 433 -20.71 -19.27 -27.93
C SER A 433 -19.46 -19.71 -28.72
N GLU A 434 -18.49 -18.81 -28.90
CA GLU A 434 -17.24 -19.10 -29.61
C GLU A 434 -16.30 -20.03 -28.82
N LEU A 435 -16.47 -20.13 -27.50
CA LEU A 435 -15.70 -21.04 -26.63
C LEU A 435 -16.49 -22.30 -26.22
N ARG A 436 -17.83 -22.27 -26.22
CA ARG A 436 -18.71 -23.42 -25.89
C ARG A 436 -18.76 -24.51 -26.99
N LYS A 437 -17.63 -24.76 -27.64
CA LYS A 437 -17.46 -25.78 -28.67
C LYS A 437 -17.15 -27.14 -28.05
N PRO A 438 -17.74 -28.27 -28.52
CA PRO A 438 -17.52 -29.59 -27.93
C PRO A 438 -16.04 -29.94 -27.79
N GLY A 439 -15.64 -30.40 -26.59
CA GLY A 439 -14.25 -30.75 -26.27
C GLY A 439 -13.31 -29.58 -25.96
N LEU A 440 -13.74 -28.32 -26.11
CA LEU A 440 -12.95 -27.18 -25.64
C LEU A 440 -13.00 -27.09 -24.10
N LYS A 441 -11.82 -27.10 -23.49
CA LYS A 441 -11.60 -26.77 -22.09
C LYS A 441 -10.48 -25.75 -21.96
N LEU A 442 -10.51 -24.97 -20.89
CA LEU A 442 -9.54 -23.93 -20.55
C LEU A 442 -8.58 -24.43 -19.47
N ASP A 443 -7.28 -24.24 -19.71
CA ASP A 443 -6.21 -24.49 -18.75
C ASP A 443 -5.97 -23.25 -17.86
N LEU A 444 -6.34 -22.07 -18.35
CA LEU A 444 -6.26 -20.78 -17.64
C LEU A 444 -7.49 -19.90 -17.98
N LEU A 445 -8.05 -19.26 -16.96
CA LEU A 445 -9.05 -18.21 -17.08
C LEU A 445 -8.61 -17.01 -16.25
N PHE A 446 -8.53 -15.83 -16.85
CA PHE A 446 -8.32 -14.56 -16.16
C PHE A 446 -9.59 -13.70 -16.23
N ILE A 447 -10.03 -13.18 -15.09
CA ILE A 447 -11.19 -12.28 -14.97
C ILE A 447 -10.68 -10.95 -14.38
N ASP A 448 -10.82 -9.90 -15.19
CA ASP A 448 -10.34 -8.52 -14.99
C ASP A 448 -11.32 -7.54 -15.68
N GLY A 449 -12.62 -7.83 -15.51
CA GLY A 449 -13.74 -7.17 -16.17
C GLY A 449 -14.52 -6.23 -15.23
N ASP A 450 -15.86 -6.31 -15.27
CA ASP A 450 -16.72 -5.47 -14.42
C ASP A 450 -16.70 -5.96 -12.95
N HIS A 451 -16.45 -5.02 -12.03
CA HIS A 451 -16.20 -5.28 -10.61
C HIS A 451 -17.45 -5.53 -9.76
N SER A 452 -18.66 -5.40 -10.33
CA SER A 452 -19.92 -5.76 -9.66
C SER A 452 -19.99 -7.25 -9.34
N TYR A 453 -20.70 -7.60 -8.26
CA TYR A 453 -20.94 -9.00 -7.91
C TYR A 453 -21.66 -9.72 -9.06
N GLU A 454 -22.66 -9.06 -9.65
CA GLU A 454 -23.51 -9.61 -10.69
C GLU A 454 -22.76 -9.84 -11.99
N ALA A 455 -21.78 -9.00 -12.36
CA ALA A 455 -20.96 -9.23 -13.56
C ALA A 455 -19.89 -10.29 -13.32
N CYS A 456 -19.07 -10.14 -12.28
CA CYS A 456 -18.03 -11.10 -11.95
C CYS A 456 -18.60 -12.51 -11.71
N LEU A 457 -19.82 -12.64 -11.16
CA LEU A 457 -20.49 -13.93 -10.99
C LEU A 457 -20.91 -14.52 -12.34
N ARG A 458 -21.52 -13.73 -13.24
CA ARG A 458 -21.88 -14.20 -14.59
C ARG A 458 -20.65 -14.67 -15.36
N ASP A 459 -19.57 -13.92 -15.31
CA ASP A 459 -18.33 -14.27 -16.03
C ASP A 459 -17.71 -15.55 -15.46
N TRP A 460 -17.75 -15.72 -14.13
CA TRP A 460 -17.37 -16.97 -13.47
C TRP A 460 -18.27 -18.16 -13.85
N GLU A 461 -19.59 -18.00 -13.86
CA GLU A 461 -20.53 -19.05 -14.25
C GLU A 461 -20.41 -19.44 -15.73
N LEU A 462 -20.17 -18.46 -16.61
CA LEU A 462 -20.05 -18.67 -18.05
C LEU A 462 -18.72 -19.32 -18.45
N TYR A 463 -17.60 -18.79 -17.94
CA TYR A 463 -16.24 -19.18 -18.34
C TYR A 463 -15.59 -20.17 -17.36
N GLY A 464 -15.89 -20.11 -16.06
CA GLY A 464 -15.41 -21.08 -15.08
C GLY A 464 -15.91 -22.50 -15.37
N ALA A 465 -17.12 -22.64 -15.92
CA ALA A 465 -17.64 -23.91 -16.43
C ALA A 465 -16.80 -24.51 -17.58
N LEU A 466 -16.02 -23.69 -18.29
CA LEU A 466 -15.10 -24.13 -19.34
C LEU A 466 -13.72 -24.55 -18.80
N LEU A 467 -13.40 -24.35 -17.52
CA LEU A 467 -12.12 -24.82 -16.97
C LEU A 467 -12.00 -26.34 -16.99
N ALA A 468 -10.78 -26.83 -17.20
CA ALA A 468 -10.38 -28.21 -16.97
C ALA A 468 -10.20 -28.48 -15.46
N ALA A 469 -10.27 -29.75 -15.05
CA ALA A 469 -9.75 -30.17 -13.74
C ALA A 469 -8.24 -29.87 -13.70
N GLY A 470 -7.75 -29.30 -12.60
CA GLY A 470 -6.39 -28.76 -12.50
C GLY A 470 -6.11 -27.46 -13.28
N GLY A 471 -7.08 -26.93 -14.04
CA GLY A 471 -7.01 -25.62 -14.68
C GLY A 471 -7.00 -24.49 -13.65
N VAL A 472 -6.50 -23.31 -14.04
CA VAL A 472 -6.32 -22.17 -13.11
C VAL A 472 -7.29 -21.04 -13.43
N ALA A 473 -8.12 -20.65 -12.46
CA ALA A 473 -8.83 -19.38 -12.46
C ALA A 473 -7.94 -18.29 -11.82
N VAL A 474 -7.98 -17.07 -12.35
CA VAL A 474 -7.28 -15.90 -11.80
C VAL A 474 -8.28 -14.74 -11.78
N PHE A 475 -8.35 -14.05 -10.63
CA PHE A 475 -9.18 -12.87 -10.44
C PHE A 475 -8.27 -11.69 -10.10
N HIS A 476 -8.45 -10.57 -10.78
CA HIS A 476 -7.87 -9.28 -10.38
C HIS A 476 -8.82 -8.51 -9.45
N ASP A 477 -8.42 -7.32 -9.00
CA ASP A 477 -9.17 -6.40 -8.14
C ASP A 477 -9.72 -6.99 -6.82
N THR A 478 -9.20 -8.14 -6.39
CA THR A 478 -9.53 -8.80 -5.12
C THR A 478 -9.11 -8.00 -3.88
N GLY A 479 -8.30 -6.94 -4.04
CA GLY A 479 -7.82 -6.09 -2.94
C GLY A 479 -8.88 -5.13 -2.38
N TRP A 480 -9.86 -4.72 -3.20
CA TRP A 480 -10.87 -3.70 -2.85
C TRP A 480 -12.27 -3.98 -3.37
N ALA A 481 -12.43 -4.66 -4.52
CA ALA A 481 -13.74 -4.82 -5.15
C ALA A 481 -14.59 -5.84 -4.38
N GLU A 482 -15.54 -5.36 -3.58
CA GLU A 482 -16.43 -6.20 -2.77
C GLU A 482 -17.14 -7.27 -3.62
N GLY A 483 -17.60 -6.91 -4.81
CA GLY A 483 -18.23 -7.83 -5.75
C GLY A 483 -17.34 -9.03 -6.10
N VAL A 484 -16.11 -8.77 -6.53
CA VAL A 484 -15.12 -9.82 -6.85
C VAL A 484 -14.73 -10.62 -5.60
N GLN A 485 -14.48 -9.96 -4.47
CA GLN A 485 -14.19 -10.62 -3.19
C GLN A 485 -15.33 -11.55 -2.76
N ARG A 486 -16.58 -11.18 -3.03
CA ARG A 486 -17.77 -11.95 -2.71
C ARG A 486 -17.93 -13.15 -3.66
N VAL A 487 -17.72 -12.98 -4.97
CA VAL A 487 -17.71 -14.10 -5.94
C VAL A 487 -16.64 -15.13 -5.60
N VAL A 488 -15.41 -14.70 -5.29
CA VAL A 488 -14.33 -15.60 -4.86
C VAL A 488 -14.72 -16.41 -3.62
N ARG A 489 -15.32 -15.74 -2.62
CA ARG A 489 -15.73 -16.31 -1.33
C ARG A 489 -16.93 -17.27 -1.42
N GLU A 490 -17.89 -16.99 -2.30
CA GLU A 490 -19.14 -17.75 -2.40
C GLU A 490 -19.10 -18.84 -3.49
N ALA A 491 -18.36 -18.64 -4.58
CA ALA A 491 -18.47 -19.48 -5.78
C ALA A 491 -17.15 -20.18 -6.21
N VAL A 492 -16.00 -19.81 -5.63
CA VAL A 492 -14.67 -20.32 -6.05
C VAL A 492 -13.99 -21.18 -4.98
N VAL A 493 -13.85 -20.68 -3.74
CA VAL A 493 -12.99 -21.31 -2.71
C VAL A 493 -13.37 -22.73 -2.30
N GLU A 494 -14.64 -23.13 -2.41
CA GLU A 494 -15.06 -24.51 -2.13
C GLU A 494 -14.62 -25.49 -3.22
N ARG A 495 -14.47 -25.01 -4.46
CA ARG A 495 -14.26 -25.81 -5.69
C ARG A 495 -12.79 -25.90 -6.12
N ALA A 496 -11.91 -25.15 -5.46
CA ALA A 496 -10.53 -24.94 -5.90
C ALA A 496 -9.54 -24.86 -4.72
N GLU A 497 -8.24 -24.87 -5.03
CA GLU A 497 -7.13 -24.59 -4.11
C GLU A 497 -6.47 -23.25 -4.49
N ARG A 498 -6.18 -22.36 -3.52
CA ARG A 498 -5.48 -21.09 -3.79
C ARG A 498 -4.00 -21.35 -4.08
N VAL A 499 -3.54 -20.96 -5.26
CA VAL A 499 -2.16 -21.18 -5.74
C VAL A 499 -1.37 -19.88 -5.97
N LEU A 500 -2.03 -18.73 -5.91
CA LEU A 500 -1.40 -17.41 -5.86
C LEU A 500 -2.22 -16.47 -4.97
N ASP A 501 -1.53 -15.64 -4.20
CA ASP A 501 -2.11 -14.62 -3.34
C ASP A 501 -1.22 -13.37 -3.42
N LEU A 502 -1.64 -12.38 -4.21
CA LEU A 502 -1.03 -11.06 -4.34
C LEU A 502 -2.01 -10.00 -3.81
N PRO A 503 -1.54 -8.77 -3.45
CA PRO A 503 -2.39 -7.76 -2.81
C PRO A 503 -3.69 -7.42 -3.56
N ASN A 504 -3.70 -7.56 -4.89
CA ASN A 504 -4.85 -7.29 -5.74
C ASN A 504 -5.16 -8.41 -6.77
N MET A 505 -4.52 -9.58 -6.66
CA MET A 505 -4.73 -10.69 -7.59
C MET A 505 -4.64 -12.05 -6.89
N GLN A 506 -5.64 -12.92 -7.10
CA GLN A 506 -5.68 -14.26 -6.52
C GLN A 506 -5.86 -15.31 -7.62
N ALA A 507 -5.13 -16.43 -7.53
CA ALA A 507 -5.29 -17.56 -8.45
C ALA A 507 -5.67 -18.84 -7.72
N PHE A 508 -6.53 -19.63 -8.37
CA PHE A 508 -7.16 -20.82 -7.83
C PHE A 508 -7.06 -21.96 -8.83
N ARG A 509 -6.51 -23.11 -8.42
CA ARG A 509 -6.48 -24.34 -9.21
C ARG A 509 -7.75 -25.15 -8.96
N MET A 510 -8.50 -25.47 -10.01
CA MET A 510 -9.68 -26.33 -9.92
C MET A 510 -9.31 -27.73 -9.47
N ARG A 511 -10.16 -28.31 -8.60
CA ARG A 511 -10.04 -29.71 -8.16
C ARG A 511 -10.45 -30.71 -9.25
#